data_AF-A0A9W4G813-F1
#
_entry.id   AF-A0A9W4G813-F1
#
_cell.length_a   1.000
_cell.length_b   1.000
_cell.length_c   1.000
_cell.angle_alpha   90.00
_cell.angle_beta   90.00
_cell.angle_gamma   90.00
#
_symmetry.space_group_name_H-M   'P 1'
#
loop_
_entity.id
_entity.type
_entity.pdbx_description
1 polymer ?
#
loop_
_entity_poly.entity_id
_entity_poly.type
_entity_poly.pdbx_seq_one_letter_code
_entity_poly.pdbx_strand_id
1 'polypeptide(L)' 'MMPNLNLLPGAIIEMLATTAHTHSLTQADRYGLMAAILDESLSEEERRCIDRMLRSLLRGKIEIVNEVSALA' A
#
# COMPACT_ATOMS: atom_id res chain seq x y z
N MET A 1 17.47 7.02 14.62
CA MET A 1 17.44 7.19 13.15
C MET A 1 16.33 6.28 12.64
N MET A 2 15.23 6.82 12.11
CA MET A 2 14.27 5.97 11.42
C MET A 2 14.89 5.57 10.07
N PRO A 3 14.90 4.29 9.69
CA PRO A 3 15.40 3.89 8.38
C PRO A 3 14.58 4.59 7.30
N ASN A 4 15.25 5.13 6.28
CA ASN A 4 14.57 5.61 5.08
C ASN A 4 13.98 4.39 4.38
N LEU A 5 12.66 4.22 4.46
CA LEU A 5 11.95 3.17 3.76
C LEU A 5 11.64 3.65 2.36
N ASN A 6 12.49 3.29 1.40
CA ASN A 6 12.24 3.56 -0.01
C ASN A 6 11.35 2.44 -0.55
N LEU A 7 10.21 2.82 -1.14
CA LEU A 7 9.37 1.89 -1.90
C LEU A 7 10.15 1.37 -3.12
N LEU A 8 9.91 0.10 -3.45
CA LEU A 8 10.38 -0.42 -4.73
C LEU A 8 9.64 0.30 -5.87
N PRO A 9 10.30 0.56 -7.01
CA PRO A 9 9.62 1.13 -8.17
C PRO A 9 8.39 0.30 -8.55
N GLY A 10 7.23 0.95 -8.68
CA GLY A 10 5.97 0.28 -9.02
C GLY A 10 5.26 -0.42 -7.85
N ALA A 11 5.81 -0.42 -6.64
CA ALA A 11 5.21 -1.10 -5.48
C ALA A 11 3.79 -0.61 -5.19
N ILE A 12 3.49 0.68 -5.35
CA ILE A 12 2.13 1.21 -5.13
C ILE A 12 1.12 0.64 -6.12
N ILE A 13 1.52 0.48 -7.39
CA ILE A 13 0.67 -0.06 -8.44
C ILE A 13 0.43 -1.55 -8.18
N GLU A 14 1.48 -2.29 -7.81
CA GLU A 14 1.38 -3.70 -7.44
C GLU A 14 0.47 -3.89 -6.24
N MET A 15 0.67 -3.13 -5.15
CA MET A 15 -0.21 -3.16 -3.96
C MET A 15 -1.67 -2.89 -4.36
N LEU A 16 -1.93 -1.89 -5.20
CA LEU A 16 -3.28 -1.58 -5.67
C LEU A 16 -3.90 -2.76 -6.45
N ALA A 17 -3.14 -3.36 -7.36
CA ALA A 17 -3.60 -4.48 -8.18
C ALA A 17 -3.93 -5.70 -7.32
N THR A 18 -3.03 -6.05 -6.39
CA THR A 18 -3.21 -7.17 -5.46
C THR A 18 -4.41 -6.92 -4.55
N THR A 19 -4.51 -5.72 -3.96
CA THR A 19 -5.65 -5.32 -3.10
C THR A 19 -6.98 -5.37 -3.85
N ALA A 20 -7.00 -5.00 -5.13
CA ALA A 20 -8.21 -5.08 -5.95
C ALA A 20 -8.67 -6.51 -6.21
N HIS A 21 -7.75 -7.49 -6.18
CA HIS A 21 -8.05 -8.90 -6.36
C HIS A 21 -8.39 -9.60 -5.04
N THR A 22 -7.62 -9.33 -3.98
CA THR A 22 -7.73 -10.03 -2.69
C THR A 22 -8.71 -9.37 -1.73
N HIS A 23 -9.10 -8.12 -1.98
CA HIS A 23 -9.81 -7.27 -1.03
C HIS A 23 -9.11 -7.12 0.33
N SER A 24 -7.80 -7.32 0.36
CA SER A 24 -7.01 -7.27 1.58
C SER A 24 -5.67 -6.57 1.38
N LEU A 25 -5.18 -5.95 2.44
CA LEU A 25 -3.82 -5.43 2.56
C LEU A 25 -3.06 -6.29 3.57
N THR A 26 -1.86 -6.72 3.22
CA THR A 26 -0.97 -7.42 4.15
C THR A 26 -0.39 -6.46 5.19
N GLN A 27 0.22 -7.00 6.24
CA GLN A 27 1.00 -6.18 7.19
C GLN A 27 2.12 -5.41 6.47
N ALA A 28 2.76 -6.04 5.49
CA ALA A 28 3.79 -5.39 4.69
C ALA A 28 3.23 -4.21 3.90
N ASP A 29 2.07 -4.38 3.24
CA ASP A 29 1.42 -3.30 2.47
C ASP A 29 1.03 -2.13 3.37
N ARG A 30 0.58 -2.40 4.60
CA ARG A 30 0.30 -1.35 5.58
C ARG A 30 1.54 -0.50 5.88
N TYR A 31 2.69 -1.14 6.14
CA TYR A 31 3.92 -0.40 6.40
C TYR A 31 4.44 0.31 5.14
N GLY A 32 4.28 -0.30 3.97
CA GLY A 32 4.54 0.33 2.68
C GLY A 32 3.70 1.60 2.48
N LEU A 33 2.39 1.52 2.73
CA LEU A 33 1.47 2.66 2.70
C LEU A 33 1.86 3.75 3.70
N MET A 34 2.26 3.39 4.91
CA MET A 34 2.72 4.36 5.91
C MET A 34 3.96 5.12 5.44
N ALA A 35 4.91 4.46 4.80
CA ALA A 35 6.06 5.13 4.21
C ALA A 35 5.68 5.98 2.99
N ALA A 36 4.80 5.45 2.14
CA ALA A 36 4.35 6.14 0.93
C ALA A 36 3.63 7.46 1.25
N ILE A 37 2.84 7.51 2.33
CA ILE A 37 2.15 8.74 2.76
C ILE A 37 3.14 9.86 3.12
N LEU A 38 4.35 9.51 3.57
CA LEU A 38 5.40 10.44 3.95
C LEU A 38 6.36 10.78 2.79
N ASP A 39 6.19 10.14 1.64
CA ASP A 39 7.06 10.32 0.48
C ASP A 39 6.57 11.46 -0.42
N GLU A 40 7.30 12.57 -0.38
CA GLU A 40 6.99 13.76 -1.20
C GLU A 40 7.32 13.56 -2.68
N SER A 41 8.16 12.58 -3.03
CA SER A 41 8.61 12.31 -4.40
C SER A 41 7.60 11.56 -5.26
N LEU A 42 6.51 11.06 -4.65
CA LEU A 42 5.46 10.33 -5.36
C LEU A 42 4.77 11.18 -6.41
N SER A 43 4.55 10.56 -7.57
CA SER A 43 3.74 11.13 -8.63
C SER A 43 2.28 11.32 -8.20
N GLU A 44 1.53 12.18 -8.89
CA GLU A 44 0.10 12.33 -8.62
C GLU A 44 -0.69 11.03 -8.82
N GLU A 45 -0.26 10.18 -9.76
CA GLU A 45 -0.92 8.90 -10.02
C GLU A 45 -0.76 7.95 -8.84
N GLU A 46 0.45 7.84 -8.30
CA GLU A 46 0.74 7.04 -7.10
C GLU A 46 -0.02 7.57 -5.88
N ARG A 47 -0.06 8.89 -5.69
CA ARG A 47 -0.87 9.53 -4.62
C ARG A 47 -2.35 9.19 -4.75
N ARG A 48 -2.91 9.25 -5.96
CA ARG A 48 -4.30 8.85 -6.23
C ARG A 48 -4.54 7.36 -5.94
N CYS A 49 -3.57 6.49 -6.21
CA CYS A 49 -3.66 5.07 -5.87
C CYS A 49 -3.74 4.86 -4.36
N ILE A 50 -2.89 5.55 -3.59
CA ILE A 50 -2.89 5.54 -2.12
C ILE A 50 -4.25 6.01 -1.58
N ASP A 51 -4.75 7.15 -2.05
CA ASP A 51 -6.05 7.69 -1.61
C ASP A 51 -7.21 6.72 -1.84
N ARG A 52 -7.19 5.99 -2.96
CA ARG A 52 -8.21 4.97 -3.28
C ARG A 52 -8.15 3.78 -2.33
N MET A 53 -6.95 3.32 -1.98
CA MET A 53 -6.77 2.23 -1.02
C MET A 53 -7.22 2.67 0.38
N LEU A 54 -6.76 3.83 0.86
CA LEU A 54 -7.17 4.39 2.16
C LEU A 54 -8.68 4.58 2.25
N ARG A 55 -9.31 5.13 1.21
CA ARG A 55 -10.77 5.29 1.15
C ARG A 55 -11.50 3.95 1.18
N SER A 56 -10.98 2.94 0.50
CA SER A 56 -11.57 1.60 0.51
C SER A 56 -11.46 0.95 1.90
N LEU A 57 -10.31 1.11 2.55
CA LEU A 57 -10.07 0.63 3.91
C LEU A 57 -11.01 1.31 4.93
N LEU A 58 -11.10 2.64 4.89
CA LEU A 58 -11.98 3.41 5.77
C LEU A 58 -13.48 3.10 5.58
N ARG A 59 -13.86 2.61 4.39
CA ARG A 59 -15.23 2.18 4.09
C ARG A 59 -15.49 0.70 4.40
N GLY A 60 -14.50 -0.03 4.92
CA GLY A 60 -14.60 -1.47 5.18
C GLY A 60 -14.72 -2.31 3.91
N LYS A 61 -14.30 -1.78 2.75
CA LYS A 61 -14.31 -2.52 1.47
C LYS A 61 -13.11 -3.44 1.29
N ILE A 62 -12.04 -3.14 2.02
CA ILE A 62 -10.84 -3.95 2.13
C ILE A 62 -10.43 -3.99 3.60
N GLU A 63 -9.72 -5.03 4.00
CA GLU A 63 -9.27 -5.24 5.38
C GLU A 63 -7.75 -5.43 5.47
N ILE A 64 -7.18 -5.23 6.66
CA ILE A 64 -5.77 -5.53 6.90
C ILE A 64 -5.69 -6.94 7.46
N VAL A 65 -5.03 -7.84 6.74
CA VAL A 65 -4.83 -9.23 7.14
C VAL A 65 -3.44 -9.43 7.72
N ASN A 66 -3.33 -10.39 8.64
CA ASN A 66 -2.07 -10.74 9.30
C ASN A 66 -1.25 -11.75 8.48
N GLU A 67 -1.39 -11.69 7.16
CA GLU A 67 -0.61 -12.48 6.23
C GLU A 67 0.65 -11.70 5.89
N VAL A 68 1.78 -12.40 5.87
CA VAL A 68 3.00 -11.91 5.22
C VAL A 68 2.93 -12.47 3.82
N SER A 69 3.01 -11.61 2.79
CA SER A 69 3.05 -12.05 1.40
C SER A 69 4.25 -12.99 1.24
N ALA A 70 3.99 -14.30 1.26
CA ALA A 70 5.01 -15.32 1.10
C ALA A 70 5.29 -15.40 -0.40
N LEU A 71 6.52 -15.09 -0.79
CA LEU A 71 7.02 -15.37 -2.14
C LEU A 71 6.74 -16.84 -2.46
N ALA A 72 5.91 -17.09 -3.46
CA ALA A 72 5.82 -18.39 -4.14
C ALA A 72 6.81 -18.42 -5.31
#